data_AF-A0A7U5MRS8-F1
#
_entry.id   AF-A0A7U5MRS8-F1
#
_cell.length_a   1.000
_cell.length_b   1.000
_cell.length_c   1.000
_cell.angle_alpha   90.00
_cell.angle_beta   90.00
_cell.angle_gamma   90.00
#
_symmetry.space_group_name_H-M   'P 1'
#
loop_
_entity.id
_entity.type
_entity.pdbx_description
1 polymer ?
#
loop_
_entity_poly.entity_id
_entity_poly.type
_entity_poly.pdbx_seq_one_letter_code
_entity_poly.pdbx_strand_id
1 'polypeptide(L)' 'MVWMTVAGGDGDELSADLSPADQRAVRNAIAEGVLSGWQPTTDDITRLVAYAAGDISMADYLTHLTQTARRQRS' A
#
# COMPACT_ATOMS: atom_id res chain seq x y z
N MET A 1 2.77 0.43 -28.20
CA MET A 1 2.77 -0.37 -26.95
C MET A 1 2.61 0.61 -25.82
N VAL A 2 1.37 0.76 -25.34
CA VAL A 2 0.96 1.81 -24.41
C VAL A 2 1.49 1.43 -23.03
N TRP A 3 2.28 2.29 -22.42
CA TRP A 3 2.56 2.24 -20.98
C TRP A 3 1.23 2.57 -20.30
N MET A 4 0.45 1.55 -19.93
CA MET A 4 -0.67 1.73 -19.02
C MET A 4 -0.08 2.19 -17.69
N THR A 5 -0.34 3.45 -17.34
CA THR A 5 -0.31 4.06 -16.01
C THR A 5 -0.18 3.04 -14.89
N VAL A 6 1.06 2.74 -14.50
CA VAL A 6 1.34 2.01 -13.26
C VAL A 6 1.42 3.06 -12.17
N ALA A 7 0.34 3.23 -11.41
CA ALA A 7 0.32 3.66 -10.02
C ALA A 7 1.37 4.73 -9.59
N GLY A 8 1.50 5.82 -10.35
CA GLY A 8 2.32 6.97 -9.99
C GLY A 8 1.55 8.07 -9.25
N GLY A 9 0.22 7.94 -9.12
CA GLY A 9 -0.66 8.96 -8.54
C GLY A 9 -1.29 8.56 -7.21
N ASP A 10 -1.79 7.33 -7.09
CA ASP A 10 -2.64 6.95 -5.96
C ASP A 10 -1.89 6.92 -4.63
N GLY A 11 -0.67 6.35 -4.58
CA GLY A 11 0.11 6.32 -3.33
C GLY A 11 0.61 7.70 -2.88
N ASP A 12 0.96 8.57 -3.83
CA ASP A 12 1.45 9.93 -3.55
C ASP A 12 0.32 10.84 -3.07
N GLU A 13 -0.84 10.75 -3.71
CA GLU A 13 -2.04 11.49 -3.33
C GLU A 13 -2.59 11.01 -1.97
N LEU A 14 -2.66 9.69 -1.76
CA LEU A 14 -3.16 9.13 -0.50
C LEU A 14 -2.23 9.42 0.69
N SER A 15 -0.92 9.56 0.46
CA SER A 15 0.05 9.83 1.52
C SER A 15 0.38 11.32 1.71
N ALA A 16 -0.30 12.23 1.02
CA ALA A 16 0.02 13.66 1.02
C ALA A 16 0.01 14.29 2.44
N ASP A 17 -0.86 13.78 3.33
CA ASP A 17 -1.00 14.26 4.71
C ASP A 17 0.02 13.64 5.69
N LEU A 18 0.83 12.65 5.26
CA LEU A 18 1.87 12.03 6.09
C LEU A 18 3.12 12.91 6.20
N SER A 19 3.93 12.66 7.23
CA SER A 19 5.27 13.27 7.32
C SER A 19 6.13 12.84 6.13
N PRO A 20 7.13 13.64 5.69
CA PRO A 20 8.01 13.26 4.58
C PRO A 20 8.75 11.93 4.79
N ALA A 21 9.04 11.59 6.05
CA ALA A 21 9.67 10.33 6.40
C ALA A 21 8.71 9.15 6.18
N ASP A 22 7.45 9.29 6.61
CA ASP A 22 6.43 8.27 6.47
C ASP A 22 5.99 8.10 5.01
N GLN A 23 5.87 9.20 4.25
CA GLN A 23 5.66 9.14 2.80
C GLN A 23 6.74 8.31 2.11
N ARG A 24 8.02 8.53 2.47
CA ARG A 24 9.13 7.75 1.90
C ARG A 24 9.06 6.28 2.32
N ALA A 25 8.67 5.99 3.56
CA ALA A 25 8.48 4.62 4.03
C ALA A 25 7.38 3.90 3.24
N VAL A 26 6.23 4.54 3.02
CA VAL A 26 5.12 3.99 2.20
C VAL A 26 5.59 3.72 0.77
N ARG A 27 6.24 4.69 0.11
CA ARG A 27 6.76 4.51 -1.25
C ARG A 27 7.75 3.34 -1.34
N ASN A 28 8.67 3.22 -0.38
CA ASN A 28 9.63 2.13 -0.34
C ASN A 28 8.94 0.77 -0.14
N ALA A 29 7.98 0.68 0.78
CA ALA A 29 7.23 -0.56 1.03
C ALA A 29 6.44 -1.02 -0.21
N ILE A 30 5.83 -0.09 -0.94
CA ILE A 30 5.17 -0.39 -2.22
C ILE A 30 6.18 -0.90 -3.25
N ALA A 31 7.31 -0.20 -3.41
CA ALA A 31 8.34 -0.60 -4.37
C ALA A 31 8.93 -1.98 -4.07
N GLU A 32 9.28 -2.26 -2.82
CA GLU A 32 9.81 -3.55 -2.38
C GLU A 32 8.80 -4.69 -2.55
N GLY A 33 7.53 -4.42 -2.24
CA GLY A 33 6.46 -5.39 -2.45
C GLY A 33 6.25 -5.69 -3.93
N VAL A 34 6.21 -4.67 -4.80
CA VAL A 34 6.08 -4.85 -6.26
C VAL A 34 7.24 -5.65 -6.83
N LEU A 35 8.48 -5.37 -6.40
CA LEU A 35 9.65 -6.15 -6.80
C LEU A 35 9.58 -7.61 -6.32
N SER A 36 8.88 -7.86 -5.21
CA SER A 36 8.60 -9.21 -4.68
C SER A 36 7.40 -9.89 -5.34
N GLY A 37 6.79 -9.27 -6.36
CA GLY A 37 5.65 -9.81 -7.11
C GLY A 37 4.28 -9.46 -6.54
N TRP A 38 4.20 -8.59 -5.53
CA TRP A 38 2.92 -8.06 -5.06
C TRP A 38 2.34 -7.07 -6.07
N GLN A 39 1.05 -7.25 -6.41
CA GLN A 39 0.29 -6.27 -7.19
C GLN A 39 -0.69 -5.59 -6.24
N PRO A 40 -0.29 -4.48 -5.57
CA PRO A 40 -1.13 -3.80 -4.61
C PRO A 40 -2.39 -3.25 -5.28
N THR A 41 -3.52 -3.42 -4.61
CA THR A 41 -4.75 -2.71 -4.95
C THR A 41 -4.80 -1.35 -4.26
N THR A 42 -5.72 -0.48 -4.67
CA THR A 42 -5.96 0.80 -3.98
C THR A 42 -6.29 0.60 -2.50
N ASP A 43 -7.11 -0.40 -2.13
CA ASP A 43 -7.44 -0.69 -0.72
C ASP A 43 -6.20 -1.08 0.09
N ASP A 44 -5.28 -1.85 -0.51
CA ASP A 44 -4.03 -2.21 0.14
C ASP A 44 -3.16 -0.97 0.42
N ILE A 45 -3.05 -0.06 -0.55
CA ILE A 45 -2.29 1.19 -0.42
C ILE A 45 -2.93 2.10 0.63
N THR A 46 -4.27 2.26 0.62
CA THR A 46 -5.00 3.06 1.62
C THR A 46 -4.76 2.53 3.03
N ARG A 47 -4.76 1.21 3.23
CA ARG A 47 -4.50 0.61 4.55
C ARG A 47 -3.05 0.76 4.99
N LEU A 48 -2.11 0.64 4.06
CA LEU A 48 -0.69 0.89 4.36
C LEU A 48 -0.47 2.35 4.79
N VAL A 49 -1.11 3.31 4.12
CA VAL A 49 -1.10 4.73 4.51
C VAL A 49 -1.74 4.94 5.88
N ALA A 50 -2.92 4.37 6.14
CA ALA A 50 -3.58 4.48 7.44
C ALA A 50 -2.73 3.89 8.57
N TYR A 51 -1.99 2.81 8.31
CA TYR A 51 -1.04 2.27 9.27
C TYR A 51 0.14 3.24 9.50
N ALA A 52 0.71 3.81 8.43
CA ALA A 52 1.78 4.79 8.52
C ALA A 52 1.35 6.09 9.22
N ALA A 53 0.09 6.49 9.10
CA ALA A 53 -0.51 7.62 9.82
C ALA A 53 -0.72 7.33 11.33
N GLY A 54 -0.71 6.05 11.73
CA GLY A 54 -1.08 5.62 13.07
C GLY A 54 -2.60 5.51 13.31
N ASP A 55 -3.42 5.62 12.26
CA ASP A 55 -4.88 5.50 12.35
C ASP A 55 -5.34 4.06 12.61
N ILE A 56 -4.57 3.07 12.14
CA ILE A 56 -4.79 1.65 12.41
C ILE A 56 -3.54 1.01 13.00
N SER A 57 -3.74 -0.04 13.81
CA SER A 57 -2.61 -0.78 14.37
C SER A 57 -1.98 -1.72 13.34
N MET A 58 -0.74 -2.17 13.60
CA MET A 58 -0.09 -3.22 12.81
C MET A 58 -0.95 -4.51 12.79
N ALA A 59 -1.62 -4.84 13.89
CA ALA A 59 -2.45 -6.02 13.98
C ALA A 59 -3.67 -5.93 13.05
N ASP A 60 -4.28 -4.75 12.95
CA ASP A 60 -5.40 -4.49 12.04
C ASP A 60 -4.92 -4.59 10.57
N TYR A 61 -3.78 -3.97 10.27
CA TYR A 61 -3.18 -4.03 8.94
C TYR A 61 -2.89 -5.47 8.48
N LEU A 62 -2.23 -6.28 9.33
CA LEU A 62 -1.92 -7.69 9.03
C LEU A 62 -3.17 -8.56 8.90
N THR A 63 -4.20 -8.28 9.70
CA THR A 63 -5.49 -8.96 9.62
C THR A 63 -6.12 -8.76 8.24
N HIS A 64 -6.07 -7.52 7.72
CA HIS A 64 -6.57 -7.22 6.38
C HIS A 64 -5.77 -7.92 5.28
N LEU A 65 -4.43 -7.86 5.31
CA LEU A 65 -3.60 -8.55 4.32
C LEU A 65 -3.88 -10.05 4.29
N THR A 66 -4.05 -10.67 5.46
CA THR A 66 -4.35 -12.11 5.57
C THR A 66 -5.71 -12.46 4.98
N GLN A 67 -6.73 -11.60 5.18
CA GLN A 67 -8.05 -11.80 4.58
C GLN A 67 -8.03 -11.65 3.07
N THR A 68 -7.33 -10.63 2.54
CA THR A 68 -7.19 -10.41 1.09
C THR A 68 -6.48 -11.59 0.42
N ALA A 69 -5.38 -12.07 0.98
CA ALA A 69 -4.63 -13.21 0.46
C ALA A 69 -5.48 -14.51 0.41
N ARG A 70 -6.37 -14.73 1.39
CA ARG A 70 -7.29 -15.88 1.39
C ARG A 70 -8.32 -15.80 0.26
N ARG A 71 -8.85 -14.60 -0.03
CA ARG A 71 -9.82 -14.41 -1.11
C ARG A 71 -9.23 -14.63 -2.49
N GLN A 72 -7.94 -14.32 -2.69
CA GLN A 72 -7.25 -14.52 -3.98
C GLN A 72 -6.88 -15.98 -4.28
N ARG A 73 -6.89 -16.85 -3.26
CA ARG A 73 -6.54 -18.28 -3.40
C ARG A 73 -7.77 -19.20 -3.51
N SER A 74 -8.98 -18.63 -3.43
CA SER A 74 -10.26 -19.35 -3.54
C SER A 74 -10.77 -19.25 -4.97
#